data_AF-A0A7C7QY52-F1
#
_entry.id   AF-A0A7C7QY52-F1
#
_cell.length_a   1.000
_cell.length_b   1.000
_cell.length_c   1.000
_cell.angle_alpha   90.00
_cell.angle_beta   90.00
_cell.angle_gamma   90.00
#
_symmetry.space_group_name_H-M   'P 1'
#
loop_
_entity.id
_entity.type
_entity.pdbx_description
1 polymer ?
#
loop_
_entity_poly.entity_id
_entity_poly.type
_entity_poly.pdbx_seq_one_letter_code
_entity_poly.pdbx_strand_id
1 'polypeptide(L)'
;MPSFSVGAGSLGGPFFSSIGAATIPVMNALVLAVDRWHAGFVGAYGNTWIETPWVDRWAAEGCVFDQYLIDSPRLETLYRSYWHGLHAMTDASPGGADPSLADQLAESGVHTALVTDEPAVRSHALATGFAERIELPGPAAEGPAEAVELTHLGTCFARLVEWLETAPQPFLAWCHWRAFGQVWDAPFEWRARWVEPGDPEPTAEVRVPCRHLEKDYDPDELLVISYAYAAQAVVLDSCLGALAELLETTSLGRRTLVVLLSVRGFPLGEHRRVGSVDDALYGELVQVPLIIRPPEDAQALRAQVLVQPPDLWATLLDWWGLARRSGPTCAASLLPVVRDQARLPPALPMGPPGPARWPGAEEQP
;
A
#
# COMPACT_ATOMS: atom_id res chain seq x y z
N MET A 1 -58.78 -42.06 48.27
CA MET A 1 -57.82 -40.95 48.54
C MET A 1 -56.64 -41.12 47.61
N PRO A 2 -56.18 -40.05 46.94
CA PRO A 2 -56.60 -39.84 45.56
C PRO A 2 -55.50 -40.03 44.52
N SER A 3 -56.00 -40.32 43.32
CA SER A 3 -55.44 -40.05 42.00
C SER A 3 -54.98 -38.59 41.82
N PHE A 4 -53.87 -38.39 41.11
CA PHE A 4 -53.60 -37.15 40.39
C PHE A 4 -53.33 -37.47 38.91
N SER A 5 -54.12 -36.85 38.05
CA SER A 5 -53.82 -36.62 36.64
C SER A 5 -53.55 -35.12 36.43
N VAL A 6 -53.18 -34.77 35.20
CA VAL A 6 -52.99 -33.43 34.59
C VAL A 6 -51.55 -32.88 34.72
N GLY A 7 -50.86 -32.46 33.66
CA GLY A 7 -51.35 -32.06 32.35
C GLY A 7 -50.30 -32.07 31.23
N ALA A 8 -50.81 -32.19 30.01
CA ALA A 8 -50.10 -31.90 28.78
C ALA A 8 -49.77 -30.39 28.71
N GLY A 9 -48.49 -30.07 28.54
CA GLY A 9 -47.99 -28.72 28.32
C GLY A 9 -47.35 -28.60 26.93
N SER A 10 -48.15 -28.13 25.99
CA SER A 10 -47.82 -27.23 24.87
C SER A 10 -46.37 -27.20 24.34
N LEU A 11 -46.21 -27.70 23.11
CA LEU A 11 -45.45 -27.12 21.99
C LEU A 11 -44.29 -26.19 22.35
N GLY A 12 -43.07 -26.75 22.29
CA GLY A 12 -41.85 -25.96 22.16
C GLY A 12 -41.88 -25.17 20.85
N GLY A 13 -42.09 -23.85 20.97
CA GLY A 13 -41.79 -22.92 19.89
C GLY A 13 -40.28 -22.91 19.60
N PRO A 14 -39.86 -22.65 18.36
CA PRO A 14 -38.44 -22.53 18.04
C PRO A 14 -37.86 -21.35 18.83
N PHE A 15 -36.88 -21.65 19.68
CA PHE A 15 -35.95 -20.65 20.20
C PHE A 15 -35.19 -20.08 18.99
N PHE A 16 -35.68 -18.98 18.44
CA PHE A 16 -34.87 -18.10 17.64
C PHE A 16 -33.85 -17.45 18.60
N SER A 17 -32.70 -18.09 18.74
CA SER A 17 -31.51 -17.41 19.24
C SER A 17 -31.20 -16.29 18.25
N SER A 18 -31.61 -15.08 18.63
CA SER A 18 -31.06 -13.84 18.09
C SER A 18 -29.54 -13.93 18.17
N ILE A 19 -28.89 -14.18 17.04
CA ILE A 19 -27.47 -13.92 16.87
C ILE A 19 -27.37 -12.40 16.97
N GLY A 20 -27.00 -11.90 18.14
CA GLY A 20 -26.65 -10.49 18.29
C GLY A 20 -25.62 -10.16 17.24
N ALA A 21 -25.91 -9.18 16.38
CA ALA A 21 -24.93 -8.63 15.46
C ALA A 21 -23.70 -8.27 16.29
N ALA A 22 -22.61 -9.01 16.11
CA ALA A 22 -21.35 -8.70 16.77
C ALA A 22 -20.98 -7.28 16.31
N THR A 23 -21.07 -6.31 17.21
CA THR A 23 -20.69 -4.93 16.94
C THR A 23 -19.19 -4.95 16.61
N ILE A 24 -18.85 -4.63 15.36
CA ILE A 24 -17.46 -4.53 14.92
C ILE A 24 -16.77 -3.53 15.85
N PRO A 25 -15.65 -3.89 16.49
CA PRO A 25 -14.88 -2.92 17.26
C PRO A 25 -14.51 -1.75 16.35
N VAL A 26 -14.58 -0.51 16.86
CA VAL A 26 -14.27 0.69 16.07
C VAL A 26 -12.77 0.72 15.78
N MET A 27 -12.38 0.05 14.69
CA MET A 27 -11.02 -0.08 14.18
C MET A 27 -10.95 0.61 12.82
N ASN A 28 -9.88 1.37 12.62
CA ASN A 28 -9.59 2.07 11.37
C ASN A 28 -8.43 1.39 10.65
N ALA A 29 -8.30 1.66 9.36
CA ALA A 29 -7.06 1.39 8.64
C ALA A 29 -6.68 2.59 7.76
N LEU A 30 -5.38 2.86 7.71
CA LEU A 30 -4.76 3.90 6.91
C LEU A 30 -3.73 3.24 5.99
N VAL A 31 -4.02 3.21 4.68
CA VAL A 31 -3.11 2.68 3.67
C VAL A 31 -2.42 3.86 3.00
N LEU A 32 -1.10 3.91 3.10
CA LEU A 32 -0.21 4.95 2.61
C LEU A 32 0.59 4.36 1.43
N ALA A 33 0.08 4.52 0.22
CA ALA A 33 0.67 3.97 -1.00
C ALA A 33 1.52 5.04 -1.72
N VAL A 34 2.85 4.89 -1.64
CA VAL A 34 3.81 5.81 -2.26
C VAL A 34 4.27 5.27 -3.60
N ASP A 35 4.03 6.00 -4.68
CA ASP A 35 4.50 5.58 -6.00
C ASP A 35 5.98 5.89 -6.21
N ARG A 36 6.64 5.00 -6.96
CA ARG A 36 8.06 5.10 -7.33
C ARG A 36 9.03 5.18 -6.15
N TRP A 37 8.70 4.54 -5.02
CA TRP A 37 9.55 4.53 -3.83
C TRP A 37 10.41 3.26 -3.78
N HIS A 38 11.72 3.44 -3.86
CA HIS A 38 12.71 2.40 -4.03
C HIS A 38 13.19 1.86 -2.68
N ALA A 39 13.15 0.54 -2.48
CA ALA A 39 13.50 -0.08 -1.20
C ALA A 39 14.93 0.22 -0.75
N GLY A 40 15.88 0.30 -1.69
CA GLY A 40 17.28 0.65 -1.40
C GLY A 40 17.50 2.07 -0.85
N PHE A 41 16.47 2.91 -0.77
CA PHE A 41 16.51 4.28 -0.24
C PHE A 41 15.75 4.42 1.09
N VAL A 42 15.64 3.31 1.83
CA VAL A 42 14.94 3.24 3.12
C VAL A 42 15.85 2.58 4.16
N GLY A 43 16.02 3.22 5.33
CA GLY A 43 16.86 2.71 6.42
C GLY A 43 16.44 1.31 6.87
N ALA A 44 15.14 1.10 7.08
CA ALA A 44 14.54 -0.19 7.40
C ALA A 44 14.78 -1.29 6.34
N TYR A 45 15.23 -0.95 5.14
CA TYR A 45 15.58 -1.91 4.08
C TYR A 45 17.10 -1.98 3.83
N GLY A 46 17.90 -1.40 4.72
CA GLY A 46 19.36 -1.51 4.72
C GLY A 46 20.10 -0.34 4.11
N ASN A 47 19.43 0.78 3.79
CA ASN A 47 20.13 2.00 3.44
C ASN A 47 20.89 2.55 4.66
N THR A 48 22.17 2.91 4.49
CA THR A 48 23.03 3.38 5.60
C THR A 48 23.49 4.83 5.46
N TRP A 49 23.07 5.53 4.41
CA TRP A 49 23.57 6.88 4.11
C TRP A 49 22.45 7.93 4.09
N ILE A 50 21.20 7.51 3.94
CA ILE A 50 20.00 8.35 4.07
C ILE A 50 19.34 8.04 5.40
N GLU A 51 18.96 9.07 6.13
CA GLU A 51 18.23 8.94 7.38
C GLU A 51 16.72 8.94 7.09
N THR A 52 16.03 7.85 7.48
CA THR A 52 14.56 7.75 7.46
C THR A 52 14.02 7.36 8.84
N PRO A 53 14.27 8.18 9.89
CA PRO A 53 13.99 7.82 11.27
C PRO A 53 12.52 7.51 11.55
N TRP A 54 11.56 8.16 10.86
CA TRP A 54 10.15 7.92 11.09
C TRP A 54 9.67 6.62 10.45
N VAL A 55 10.16 6.30 9.25
CA VAL A 55 9.96 4.99 8.63
C VAL A 55 10.59 3.89 9.48
N ASP A 56 11.82 4.10 9.96
CA ASP A 56 12.55 3.14 10.80
C ASP A 56 11.84 2.91 12.13
N ARG A 57 11.24 3.97 12.70
CA ARG A 57 10.40 3.86 13.90
C ARG A 57 9.16 3.02 13.64
N TRP A 58 8.41 3.27 12.56
CA TRP A 58 7.24 2.44 12.23
C TRP A 58 7.61 0.99 11.89
N ALA A 59 8.79 0.77 11.31
CA ALA A 59 9.34 -0.57 11.15
C ALA A 59 9.62 -1.26 12.50
N ALA A 60 10.12 -0.51 13.49
CA ALA A 60 10.36 -1.02 14.85
C ALA A 60 9.07 -1.25 15.66
N GLU A 61 7.99 -0.55 15.34
CA GLU A 61 6.66 -0.67 15.95
C GLU A 61 5.73 -1.64 15.19
N GLY A 62 6.23 -2.33 14.16
CA GLY A 62 5.40 -3.13 13.26
C GLY A 62 6.14 -4.28 12.61
N CYS A 63 5.66 -4.69 11.43
CA CYS A 63 6.22 -5.78 10.64
C CYS A 63 6.73 -5.26 9.29
N VAL A 64 8.02 -5.47 9.02
CA VAL A 64 8.68 -5.21 7.74
C VAL A 64 8.62 -6.47 6.88
N PHE A 65 8.21 -6.34 5.61
CA PHE A 65 8.14 -7.44 4.66
C PHE A 65 9.22 -7.32 3.60
N ASP A 66 10.22 -8.20 3.63
CA ASP A 66 11.38 -8.13 2.72
C ASP A 66 11.06 -8.63 1.32
N GLN A 67 10.06 -9.51 1.19
CA GLN A 67 9.69 -10.19 -0.05
C GLN A 67 8.30 -9.75 -0.52
N TYR A 68 8.07 -8.44 -0.55
CA TYR A 68 6.87 -7.86 -1.15
C TYR A 68 7.10 -7.53 -2.63
N LEU A 69 6.40 -8.25 -3.51
CA LEU A 69 6.49 -8.09 -4.96
C LEU A 69 5.16 -7.68 -5.55
N ILE A 70 5.13 -6.57 -6.30
CA ILE A 70 3.95 -6.17 -7.06
C ILE A 70 3.73 -7.17 -8.20
N ASP A 71 2.47 -7.42 -8.54
CA ASP A 71 2.11 -8.36 -9.59
C ASP A 71 1.94 -7.70 -10.97
N SER A 72 1.93 -6.36 -11.03
CA SER A 72 1.87 -5.59 -12.26
C SER A 72 2.41 -4.16 -12.07
N PRO A 73 3.23 -3.64 -13.00
CA PRO A 73 3.64 -2.22 -12.99
C PRO A 73 2.54 -1.28 -13.53
N ARG A 74 1.47 -1.82 -14.12
CA ARG A 74 0.32 -1.05 -14.59
C ARG A 74 -0.65 -0.83 -13.45
N LEU A 75 -0.87 0.44 -13.08
CA LEU A 75 -1.72 0.83 -11.95
C LEU A 75 -3.13 0.24 -12.03
N GLU A 76 -3.76 0.23 -13.21
CA GLU A 76 -5.10 -0.36 -13.38
C GLU A 76 -5.14 -1.85 -12.97
N THR A 77 -4.17 -2.64 -13.42
CA THR A 77 -4.12 -4.05 -13.04
C THR A 77 -3.73 -4.23 -11.57
N LEU A 78 -2.78 -3.43 -11.08
CA LEU A 78 -2.30 -3.49 -9.71
C LEU A 78 -3.40 -3.14 -8.69
N TYR A 79 -4.20 -2.11 -8.97
CA TYR A 79 -5.30 -1.69 -8.10
C TYR A 79 -6.49 -2.63 -8.14
N ARG A 80 -6.71 -3.34 -9.25
CA ARG A 80 -7.59 -4.52 -9.25
C ARG A 80 -7.10 -5.56 -8.24
N SER A 81 -5.80 -5.82 -8.16
CA SER A 81 -5.25 -6.77 -7.19
C SER A 81 -5.50 -6.33 -5.74
N TYR A 82 -5.24 -5.07 -5.42
CA TYR A 82 -5.49 -4.52 -4.08
C TYR A 82 -6.97 -4.47 -3.68
N TRP A 83 -7.86 -4.13 -4.61
CA TRP A 83 -9.25 -3.85 -4.27
C TRP A 83 -10.19 -5.02 -4.55
N HIS A 84 -9.80 -5.99 -5.39
CA HIS A 84 -10.58 -7.22 -5.62
C HIS A 84 -9.90 -8.49 -5.06
N GLY A 85 -8.65 -8.43 -4.64
CA GLY A 85 -7.93 -9.63 -4.17
C GLY A 85 -7.64 -10.63 -5.29
N LEU A 86 -7.52 -10.16 -6.54
CA LEU A 86 -7.28 -10.99 -7.72
C LEU A 86 -5.91 -10.66 -8.30
N HIS A 87 -5.00 -11.64 -8.31
CA HIS A 87 -3.67 -11.48 -8.89
C HIS A 87 -3.74 -10.98 -10.35
N ALA A 88 -2.72 -10.26 -10.81
CA ALA A 88 -2.65 -9.71 -12.17
C ALA A 88 -2.88 -10.75 -13.28
N MET A 89 -2.43 -11.99 -13.05
CA MET A 89 -2.60 -13.14 -13.96
C MET A 89 -3.99 -13.79 -13.92
N THR A 90 -4.83 -13.45 -12.94
CA THR A 90 -6.20 -13.96 -12.89
C THR A 90 -7.03 -13.24 -13.95
N ASP A 91 -7.75 -14.01 -14.78
CA ASP A 91 -8.67 -13.46 -15.76
C ASP A 91 -9.72 -12.58 -15.07
N ALA A 92 -10.00 -11.42 -15.65
CA ALA A 92 -11.10 -10.60 -15.17
C ALA A 92 -12.41 -11.38 -15.35
N SER A 93 -13.19 -11.55 -14.27
CA SER A 93 -14.50 -12.21 -14.32
C SER A 93 -15.34 -11.61 -15.47
N PRO A 94 -15.88 -12.44 -16.38
CA PRO A 94 -16.82 -11.94 -17.39
C PRO A 94 -18.06 -11.41 -16.67
N GLY A 95 -18.26 -10.08 -16.68
CA GLY A 95 -19.45 -9.45 -16.12
C GLY A 95 -19.22 -8.42 -15.02
N GLY A 96 -18.00 -8.26 -14.49
CA GLY A 96 -17.63 -7.11 -13.63
C GLY A 96 -18.49 -6.89 -12.38
N ALA A 97 -19.21 -7.92 -11.91
CA ALA A 97 -20.26 -7.79 -10.90
C ALA A 97 -19.79 -8.07 -9.46
N ASP A 98 -18.53 -8.46 -9.29
CA ASP A 98 -17.96 -8.71 -7.98
C ASP A 98 -17.73 -7.38 -7.25
N PRO A 99 -18.29 -7.16 -6.04
CA PRO A 99 -18.10 -5.89 -5.34
C PRO A 99 -16.61 -5.62 -5.05
N SER A 100 -16.22 -4.37 -4.93
CA SER A 100 -14.86 -4.02 -4.51
C SER A 100 -14.63 -4.24 -3.02
N LEU A 101 -13.38 -4.07 -2.57
CA LEU A 101 -13.04 -3.93 -1.15
C LEU A 101 -13.87 -2.82 -0.51
N ALA A 102 -13.96 -1.68 -1.19
CA ALA A 102 -14.70 -0.53 -0.68
C ALA A 102 -16.20 -0.82 -0.56
N ASP A 103 -16.79 -1.53 -1.54
CA ASP A 103 -18.20 -1.96 -1.47
C ASP A 103 -18.45 -2.90 -0.28
N GLN A 104 -17.59 -3.91 -0.08
CA GLN A 104 -17.69 -4.84 1.05
C GLN A 104 -17.58 -4.13 2.41
N LEU A 105 -16.68 -3.14 2.49
CA LEU A 105 -16.51 -2.35 3.71
C LEU A 105 -17.73 -1.46 3.96
N ALA A 106 -18.27 -0.83 2.93
CA ALA A 106 -19.46 0.01 3.04
C ALA A 106 -20.68 -0.79 3.54
N GLU A 107 -20.89 -2.01 3.03
CA GLU A 107 -21.95 -2.92 3.50
C GLU A 107 -21.81 -3.30 4.98
N SER A 108 -20.58 -3.28 5.52
CA SER A 108 -20.30 -3.56 6.92
C SER A 108 -20.33 -2.33 7.83
N GLY A 109 -20.59 -1.13 7.28
CA GLY A 109 -20.64 0.12 8.03
C GLY A 109 -19.28 0.79 8.24
N VAL A 110 -18.24 0.41 7.48
CA VAL A 110 -16.93 1.07 7.47
C VAL A 110 -16.95 2.17 6.41
N HIS A 111 -16.60 3.39 6.81
CA HIS A 111 -16.49 4.52 5.88
C HIS A 111 -15.23 4.39 5.03
N THR A 112 -15.30 4.66 3.73
CA THR A 112 -14.17 4.48 2.81
C THR A 112 -13.84 5.79 2.11
N ALA A 113 -12.59 6.24 2.24
CA ALA A 113 -12.08 7.42 1.55
C ALA A 113 -10.86 7.07 0.69
N LEU A 114 -10.86 7.55 -0.56
CA LEU A 114 -9.70 7.52 -1.45
C LEU A 114 -9.13 8.93 -1.54
N VAL A 115 -7.88 9.12 -1.11
CA VAL A 115 -7.16 10.39 -1.17
C VAL A 115 -6.03 10.24 -2.17
N THR A 116 -6.06 10.97 -3.28
CA THR A 116 -5.09 10.73 -4.36
C THR A 116 -4.80 11.96 -5.21
N ASP A 117 -3.52 12.08 -5.62
CA ASP A 117 -3.04 12.99 -6.67
C ASP A 117 -2.81 12.25 -8.02
N GLU A 118 -3.19 10.98 -8.12
CA GLU A 118 -3.07 10.15 -9.32
C GLU A 118 -4.39 9.99 -10.07
N PRO A 119 -4.55 10.68 -11.22
CA PRO A 119 -5.76 10.58 -12.05
C PRO A 119 -6.12 9.14 -12.44
N ALA A 120 -5.14 8.27 -12.71
CA ALA A 120 -5.38 6.89 -13.11
C ALA A 120 -5.96 6.02 -11.97
N VAL A 121 -5.54 6.26 -10.72
CA VAL A 121 -6.10 5.59 -9.54
C VAL A 121 -7.50 6.12 -9.26
N ARG A 122 -7.70 7.44 -9.39
CA ARG A 122 -9.01 8.09 -9.21
C ARG A 122 -10.06 7.60 -10.21
N SER A 123 -9.68 7.45 -11.47
CA SER A 123 -10.57 7.06 -12.57
C SER A 123 -10.75 5.54 -12.69
N HIS A 124 -10.04 4.75 -11.87
CA HIS A 124 -10.18 3.31 -11.85
C HIS A 124 -11.64 2.90 -11.61
N ALA A 125 -12.13 1.91 -12.34
CA ALA A 125 -13.51 1.42 -12.23
C ALA A 125 -13.94 0.99 -10.82
N LEU A 126 -13.00 0.64 -9.94
CA LEU A 126 -13.26 0.18 -8.57
C LEU A 126 -13.16 1.32 -7.55
N ALA A 127 -12.59 2.45 -7.93
CA ALA A 127 -12.57 3.64 -7.09
C ALA A 127 -13.99 4.18 -6.84
N THR A 128 -14.97 3.84 -7.70
CA THR A 128 -16.37 4.25 -7.52
C THR A 128 -17.04 3.63 -6.29
N GLY A 129 -16.48 2.54 -5.74
CA GLY A 129 -16.98 1.94 -4.49
C GLY A 129 -16.57 2.71 -3.23
N PHE A 130 -15.62 3.64 -3.32
CA PHE A 130 -15.25 4.50 -2.19
C PHE A 130 -16.34 5.55 -1.93
N ALA A 131 -16.74 5.69 -0.66
CA ALA A 131 -17.76 6.65 -0.24
C ALA A 131 -17.31 8.10 -0.48
N GLU A 132 -16.02 8.38 -0.27
CA GLU A 132 -15.41 9.67 -0.54
C GLU A 132 -14.20 9.52 -1.47
N ARG A 133 -14.05 10.46 -2.41
CA ARG A 133 -12.87 10.55 -3.28
C ARG A 133 -12.36 11.98 -3.25
N ILE A 134 -11.22 12.17 -2.59
CA ILE A 134 -10.59 13.46 -2.38
C ILE A 134 -9.51 13.65 -3.43
N GLU A 135 -9.74 14.62 -4.30
CA GLU A 135 -8.78 15.04 -5.32
C GLU A 135 -7.80 16.04 -4.73
N LEU A 136 -6.52 15.74 -4.93
CA LEU A 136 -5.44 16.64 -4.60
C LEU A 136 -5.02 17.43 -5.85
N PRO A 137 -4.62 18.70 -5.70
CA PRO A 137 -4.13 19.48 -6.83
C PRO A 137 -2.88 18.80 -7.43
N GLY A 138 -2.63 19.03 -8.72
CA GLY A 138 -1.36 18.66 -9.34
C GLY A 138 -0.18 19.48 -8.79
N PRO A 139 1.06 19.09 -9.10
CA PRO A 139 2.23 19.77 -8.58
C PRO A 139 2.34 21.15 -9.24
N ALA A 140 2.61 22.19 -8.45
CA ALA A 140 2.83 23.55 -8.94
C ALA A 140 4.32 23.94 -8.94
N ALA A 141 5.22 23.05 -8.52
CA ALA A 141 6.61 23.37 -8.29
C ALA A 141 7.37 23.62 -9.61
N GLU A 142 7.97 24.79 -9.71
CA GLU A 142 8.92 25.17 -10.78
C GLU A 142 10.40 24.97 -10.34
N GLY A 143 10.62 24.73 -9.05
CA GLY A 143 11.93 24.57 -8.42
C GLY A 143 11.81 23.95 -7.02
N PRO A 144 12.94 23.72 -6.32
CA PRO A 144 12.96 23.18 -4.97
C PRO A 144 12.15 24.06 -4.01
N ALA A 145 11.36 23.46 -3.13
CA ALA A 145 10.59 24.16 -2.12
C ALA A 145 11.50 24.76 -1.04
N GLU A 146 11.05 25.81 -0.36
CA GLU A 146 11.81 26.41 0.76
C GLU A 146 11.67 25.59 2.06
N ALA A 147 10.60 24.78 2.17
CA ALA A 147 10.31 23.97 3.35
C ALA A 147 9.47 22.72 2.97
N VAL A 148 9.39 21.75 3.87
CA VAL A 148 8.67 20.47 3.65
C VAL A 148 7.20 20.70 3.38
N GLU A 149 6.56 21.55 4.17
CA GLU A 149 5.15 21.90 4.09
C GLU A 149 4.77 22.56 2.75
N LEU A 150 5.74 23.14 2.05
CA LEU A 150 5.56 23.76 0.73
C LEU A 150 5.83 22.79 -0.42
N THR A 151 6.34 21.59 -0.14
CA THR A 151 6.44 20.53 -1.16
C THR A 151 5.05 20.02 -1.53
N HIS A 152 4.93 19.46 -2.74
CA HIS A 152 3.74 18.80 -3.20
C HIS A 152 3.33 17.65 -2.25
N LEU A 153 4.30 16.87 -1.79
CA LEU A 153 4.04 15.78 -0.84
C LEU A 153 3.58 16.31 0.53
N GLY A 154 4.18 17.40 1.02
CA GLY A 154 3.74 18.09 2.23
C GLY A 154 2.28 18.56 2.14
N THR A 155 1.90 19.14 1.00
CA THR A 155 0.50 19.52 0.72
C THR A 155 -0.43 18.30 0.73
N CYS A 156 -0.01 17.18 0.12
CA CYS A 156 -0.80 15.95 0.13
C CYS A 156 -1.03 15.40 1.54
N PHE A 157 0.01 15.41 2.40
CA PHE A 157 -0.09 14.98 3.79
C PHE A 157 -0.92 15.94 4.64
N ALA A 158 -0.83 17.26 4.42
CA ALA A 158 -1.68 18.23 5.11
C ALA A 158 -3.16 17.95 4.84
N ARG A 159 -3.53 17.66 3.58
CA ARG A 159 -4.91 17.31 3.20
C ARG A 159 -5.38 15.99 3.82
N LEU A 160 -4.47 15.02 3.98
CA LEU A 160 -4.78 13.79 4.72
C LEU A 160 -5.05 14.10 6.20
N VAL A 161 -4.19 14.88 6.86
CA VAL A 161 -4.36 15.26 8.27
C VAL A 161 -5.68 15.99 8.49
N GLU A 162 -6.01 16.98 7.65
CA GLU A 162 -7.29 17.70 7.70
C GLU A 162 -8.50 16.75 7.60
N TRP A 163 -8.41 15.73 6.75
CA TRP A 163 -9.46 14.72 6.63
C TRP A 163 -9.55 13.84 7.89
N LEU A 164 -8.42 13.37 8.41
CA LEU A 164 -8.37 12.50 9.60
C LEU A 164 -8.99 13.16 10.85
N GLU A 165 -8.90 14.48 10.97
CA GLU A 165 -9.53 15.23 12.08
C GLU A 165 -11.06 15.12 12.10
N THR A 166 -11.69 14.88 10.95
CA THR A 166 -13.15 14.85 10.80
C THR A 166 -13.69 13.50 10.31
N ALA A 167 -12.80 12.53 10.09
CA ALA A 167 -13.11 11.24 9.51
C ALA A 167 -14.17 10.47 10.35
N PRO A 168 -15.25 9.98 9.71
CA PRO A 168 -16.19 9.05 10.35
C PRO A 168 -15.46 7.78 10.78
N GLN A 169 -15.75 7.24 11.95
CA GLN A 169 -15.15 5.98 12.42
C GLN A 169 -16.23 4.89 12.55
N PRO A 170 -15.95 3.62 12.18
CA PRO A 170 -14.67 3.13 11.63
C PRO A 170 -14.43 3.57 10.17
N PHE A 171 -13.17 3.70 9.76
CA PHE A 171 -12.81 4.01 8.37
C PHE A 171 -11.70 3.15 7.76
N LEU A 172 -11.71 3.06 6.42
CA LEU A 172 -10.54 2.84 5.58
C LEU A 172 -10.20 4.14 4.84
N ALA A 173 -8.99 4.65 5.05
CA ALA A 173 -8.42 5.73 4.25
C ALA A 173 -7.35 5.13 3.34
N TRP A 174 -7.61 5.10 2.04
CA TRP A 174 -6.63 4.70 1.04
C TRP A 174 -6.00 5.94 0.43
N CYS A 175 -4.74 6.19 0.76
CA CYS A 175 -3.95 7.28 0.21
C CYS A 175 -3.05 6.74 -0.89
N HIS A 176 -3.07 7.37 -2.07
CA HIS A 176 -2.07 7.16 -3.11
C HIS A 176 -1.40 8.48 -3.42
N TRP A 177 -0.08 8.50 -3.37
CA TRP A 177 0.69 9.67 -3.78
C TRP A 177 1.63 9.30 -4.90
N ARG A 178 1.58 10.05 -6.00
CA ARG A 178 2.53 9.90 -7.10
C ARG A 178 3.96 10.17 -6.65
N ALA A 179 4.13 11.02 -5.63
CA ALA A 179 5.39 11.27 -4.93
C ALA A 179 6.60 11.30 -5.88
N PHE A 180 7.46 10.29 -5.83
CA PHE A 180 8.68 10.17 -6.64
C PHE A 180 8.43 10.02 -8.15
N GLY A 181 7.21 9.69 -8.56
CA GLY A 181 6.79 9.58 -9.95
C GLY A 181 6.22 10.86 -10.56
N GLN A 182 6.14 11.97 -9.81
CA GLN A 182 5.57 13.22 -10.28
C GLN A 182 6.52 14.41 -10.21
N VAL A 183 7.05 14.72 -9.02
CA VAL A 183 7.92 15.87 -8.82
C VAL A 183 8.89 15.61 -7.67
N TRP A 184 10.14 16.02 -7.84
CA TRP A 184 11.15 16.00 -6.79
C TRP A 184 11.44 17.43 -6.40
N ASP A 185 10.70 17.98 -5.45
CA ASP A 185 10.73 19.37 -5.03
C ASP A 185 11.33 19.55 -3.61
N ALA A 186 12.00 18.52 -3.08
CA ALA A 186 12.71 18.61 -1.81
C ALA A 186 13.63 19.83 -1.74
N PRO A 187 13.72 20.51 -0.57
CA PRO A 187 14.53 21.71 -0.41
C PRO A 187 15.95 21.54 -0.92
N PHE A 188 16.47 22.57 -1.59
CA PHE A 188 17.76 22.48 -2.27
C PHE A 188 18.89 22.11 -1.29
N GLU A 189 18.87 22.70 -0.10
CA GLU A 189 19.84 22.45 0.96
C GLU A 189 19.83 20.97 1.43
N TRP A 190 18.73 20.24 1.22
CA TRP A 190 18.64 18.82 1.58
C TRP A 190 19.33 17.94 0.56
N ARG A 191 19.32 18.34 -0.72
CA ARG A 191 20.05 17.67 -1.80
C ARG A 191 21.56 17.78 -1.59
N ALA A 192 22.01 18.88 -1.01
CA ALA A 192 23.42 19.16 -0.74
C ALA A 192 24.00 18.40 0.47
N ARG A 193 23.17 17.69 1.26
CA ARG A 193 23.61 17.05 2.52
C ARG A 193 24.68 15.98 2.35
N TRP A 194 24.71 15.32 1.20
CA TRP A 194 25.58 14.17 0.92
C TRP A 194 26.67 14.46 -0.11
N VAL A 195 26.80 15.71 -0.55
CA VAL A 195 27.79 16.09 -1.55
C VAL A 195 29.18 16.08 -0.91
N GLU A 196 30.10 15.31 -1.50
CA GLU A 196 31.49 15.23 -1.06
C GLU A 196 32.43 16.10 -1.94
N PRO A 197 33.62 16.48 -1.44
CA PRO A 197 34.60 17.20 -2.26
C PRO A 197 35.00 16.42 -3.51
N GLY A 198 34.66 16.95 -4.68
CA GLY A 198 34.92 16.33 -5.97
C GLY A 198 33.65 15.85 -6.68
N ASP A 199 32.52 15.79 -5.98
CA ASP A 199 31.23 15.46 -6.57
C ASP A 199 30.67 16.60 -7.45
N PRO A 200 29.77 16.26 -8.38
CA PRO A 200 29.00 17.26 -9.11
C PRO A 200 28.05 18.02 -8.17
N GLU A 201 27.80 19.29 -8.50
CA GLU A 201 26.84 20.11 -7.78
C GLU A 201 25.41 19.54 -7.89
N PRO A 202 24.61 19.57 -6.80
CA PRO A 202 23.21 19.16 -6.84
C PRO A 202 22.39 19.93 -7.86
N THR A 203 21.41 19.25 -8.45
CA THR A 203 20.48 19.88 -9.38
C THR A 203 19.30 20.55 -8.65
N ALA A 204 18.93 21.73 -9.14
CA ALA A 204 17.67 22.39 -8.81
C ALA A 204 16.50 21.87 -9.68
N GLU A 205 16.75 20.97 -10.65
CA GLU A 205 15.68 20.35 -11.42
C GLU A 205 14.74 19.54 -10.53
N VAL A 206 13.44 19.78 -10.71
CA VAL A 206 12.38 19.07 -9.97
C VAL A 206 11.64 18.05 -10.83
N ARG A 207 11.90 18.05 -12.13
CA ARG A 207 11.29 17.10 -13.06
C ARG A 207 11.89 15.71 -12.83
N VAL A 208 11.01 14.73 -12.68
CA VAL A 208 11.42 13.33 -12.51
C VAL A 208 12.17 12.86 -13.77
N PRO A 209 13.42 12.36 -13.64
CA PRO A 209 14.19 11.86 -14.76
C PRO A 209 13.60 10.55 -15.28
N CYS A 210 13.69 10.34 -16.59
CA CYS A 210 13.31 9.09 -17.25
C CYS A 210 14.21 8.90 -18.47
N ARG A 211 15.18 7.99 -18.40
CA ARG A 211 16.17 7.79 -19.46
C ARG A 211 16.86 6.41 -19.43
N HIS A 212 17.32 5.99 -20.60
CA HIS A 212 18.30 4.91 -20.72
C HIS A 212 19.69 5.53 -20.77
N LEU A 213 20.61 5.05 -19.94
CA LEU A 213 21.98 5.53 -19.92
C LEU A 213 22.77 4.85 -21.05
N GLU A 214 23.67 5.61 -21.68
CA GLU A 214 24.62 5.07 -22.64
C GLU A 214 25.58 4.08 -21.97
N LYS A 215 26.34 3.31 -22.76
CA LYS A 215 27.26 2.31 -22.17
C LYS A 215 28.43 2.93 -21.42
N ASP A 216 28.81 4.13 -21.85
CA ASP A 216 29.94 4.93 -21.38
C ASP A 216 29.47 6.23 -20.71
N TYR A 217 28.28 6.21 -20.10
CA TYR A 217 27.76 7.34 -19.33
C TYR A 217 28.70 7.72 -18.19
N ASP A 218 28.70 8.99 -17.82
CA ASP A 218 29.46 9.49 -16.68
C ASP A 218 28.75 9.12 -15.36
N PRO A 219 29.38 8.37 -14.44
CA PRO A 219 28.80 8.04 -13.14
C PRO A 219 28.33 9.24 -12.33
N ASP A 220 28.94 10.41 -12.52
CA ASP A 220 28.56 11.66 -11.84
C ASP A 220 27.11 12.06 -12.16
N GLU A 221 26.60 11.70 -13.33
CA GLU A 221 25.21 11.93 -13.69
C GLU A 221 24.22 11.21 -12.74
N LEU A 222 24.61 10.07 -12.18
CA LEU A 222 23.78 9.33 -11.23
C LEU A 222 23.87 9.87 -9.81
N LEU A 223 24.99 10.47 -9.42
CA LEU A 223 25.13 11.10 -8.11
C LEU A 223 24.13 12.25 -7.96
N VAL A 224 24.06 13.14 -8.96
CA VAL A 224 23.11 14.27 -8.96
C VAL A 224 21.65 13.80 -8.84
N ILE A 225 21.30 12.72 -9.55
CA ILE A 225 19.96 12.10 -9.48
C ILE A 225 19.72 11.49 -8.10
N SER A 226 20.70 10.77 -7.57
CA SER A 226 20.61 10.07 -6.28
C SER A 226 20.44 11.06 -5.13
N TYR A 227 21.12 12.21 -5.16
CA TYR A 227 20.96 13.27 -4.17
C TYR A 227 19.57 13.90 -4.20
N ALA A 228 19.01 14.15 -5.39
CA ALA A 228 17.65 14.66 -5.52
C ALA A 228 16.61 13.63 -5.03
N TYR A 229 16.79 12.35 -5.37
CA TYR A 229 15.91 11.27 -4.92
C TYR A 229 16.00 11.06 -3.40
N ALA A 230 17.20 11.05 -2.84
CA ALA A 230 17.44 10.92 -1.40
C ALA A 230 16.80 12.06 -0.61
N ALA A 231 16.95 13.31 -1.08
CA ALA A 231 16.28 14.45 -0.47
C ALA A 231 14.75 14.29 -0.51
N GLN A 232 14.18 13.76 -1.59
CA GLN A 232 12.75 13.48 -1.67
C GLN A 232 12.31 12.37 -0.71
N ALA A 233 13.15 11.36 -0.48
CA ALA A 233 12.88 10.33 0.54
C ALA A 233 12.86 10.92 1.96
N VAL A 234 13.73 11.88 2.26
CA VAL A 234 13.71 12.60 3.54
C VAL A 234 12.47 13.50 3.67
N VAL A 235 11.95 14.07 2.58
CA VAL A 235 10.66 14.78 2.59
C VAL A 235 9.51 13.84 2.95
N LEU A 236 9.45 12.65 2.34
CA LEU A 236 8.47 11.62 2.70
C LEU A 236 8.57 11.26 4.19
N ASP A 237 9.78 10.98 4.68
CA ASP A 237 10.00 10.63 6.09
C ASP A 237 9.56 11.76 7.03
N SER A 238 9.85 13.02 6.70
CA SER A 238 9.41 14.19 7.47
C SER A 238 7.88 14.31 7.52
N CYS A 239 7.21 14.05 6.38
CA CYS A 239 5.74 14.06 6.32
C CYS A 239 5.13 12.92 7.15
N LEU A 240 5.74 11.74 7.11
CA LEU A 240 5.36 10.61 7.96
C LEU A 240 5.54 10.93 9.43
N GLY A 241 6.56 11.70 9.80
CA GLY A 241 6.75 12.18 11.16
C GLY A 241 5.60 13.03 11.69
N ALA A 242 5.16 14.03 10.90
CA ALA A 242 4.00 14.84 11.27
C ALA A 242 2.72 13.99 11.43
N LEU A 243 2.53 13.00 10.57
CA LEU A 243 1.41 12.06 10.70
C LEU A 243 1.56 11.13 11.92
N ALA A 244 2.78 10.67 12.22
CA ALA A 244 3.06 9.85 13.39
C ALA A 244 2.73 10.60 14.68
N GLU A 245 3.15 11.86 14.78
CA GLU A 245 2.83 12.74 15.92
C GLU A 245 1.31 12.89 16.12
N LEU A 246 0.54 13.07 15.05
CA LEU A 246 -0.93 13.09 15.11
C LEU A 246 -1.49 11.77 15.65
N LEU A 247 -1.01 10.63 15.16
CA LEU A 247 -1.48 9.32 15.60
C LEU A 247 -1.12 9.04 17.07
N GLU A 248 0.04 9.51 17.54
CA GLU A 248 0.51 9.34 18.91
C GLU A 248 -0.23 10.23 19.91
N THR A 249 -0.56 11.45 19.51
CA THR A 249 -1.19 12.47 20.38
C THR A 249 -2.72 12.34 20.44
N THR A 250 -3.32 11.61 19.53
CA THR A 250 -4.77 11.42 19.45
C THR A 250 -5.20 9.99 19.77
N SER A 251 -6.50 9.78 20.04
CA SER A 251 -7.04 8.43 20.22
C SER A 251 -7.04 7.58 18.94
N LEU A 252 -6.72 8.20 17.79
CA LEU A 252 -6.76 7.57 16.48
C LEU A 252 -5.68 6.49 16.35
N GLY A 253 -4.46 6.75 16.82
CA GLY A 253 -3.34 5.78 16.74
C GLY A 253 -3.64 4.45 17.41
N ARG A 254 -4.34 4.46 18.55
CA ARG A 254 -4.71 3.25 19.32
C ARG A 254 -5.78 2.38 18.65
N ARG A 255 -6.32 2.81 17.50
CA ARG A 255 -7.38 2.12 16.76
C ARG A 255 -7.07 1.95 15.28
N THR A 256 -5.91 2.40 14.81
CA THR A 256 -5.60 2.47 13.38
C THR A 256 -4.49 1.52 13.00
N LEU A 257 -4.81 0.57 12.12
CA LEU A 257 -3.81 -0.21 11.37
C LEU A 257 -3.19 0.70 10.31
N VAL A 258 -1.88 0.91 10.37
CA VAL A 258 -1.15 1.68 9.34
C VAL A 258 -0.46 0.71 8.40
N VAL A 259 -0.70 0.85 7.10
CA VAL A 259 -0.02 0.11 6.04
C VAL A 259 0.76 1.11 5.21
N LEU A 260 2.07 1.15 5.35
CA LEU A 260 2.96 1.96 4.52
C LEU A 260 3.57 1.06 3.45
N LEU A 261 3.34 1.39 2.18
CA LEU A 261 3.84 0.59 1.08
C LEU A 261 4.28 1.47 -0.08
N SER A 262 5.08 0.88 -0.97
CA SER A 262 5.19 1.41 -2.32
C SER A 262 4.45 0.55 -3.33
N VAL A 263 3.91 1.18 -4.36
CA VAL A 263 3.17 0.49 -5.43
C VAL A 263 4.06 0.11 -6.61
N ARG A 264 5.20 0.80 -6.77
CA ARG A 264 6.23 0.59 -7.79
C ARG A 264 7.53 1.19 -7.29
N GLY A 265 8.65 0.56 -7.59
CA GLY A 265 9.97 1.14 -7.34
C GLY A 265 10.39 2.11 -8.45
N PHE A 266 11.65 2.54 -8.39
CA PHE A 266 12.23 3.51 -9.32
C PHE A 266 13.71 3.17 -9.57
N PRO A 267 14.07 2.69 -10.76
CA PRO A 267 15.46 2.51 -11.15
C PRO A 267 16.26 3.81 -11.05
N LEU A 268 17.45 3.75 -10.48
CA LEU A 268 18.37 4.88 -10.24
C LEU A 268 19.75 4.64 -10.85
N GLY A 269 19.82 3.83 -11.91
CA GLY A 269 21.04 3.49 -12.65
C GLY A 269 21.18 2.00 -12.92
N GLU A 270 20.46 1.16 -12.16
CA GLU A 270 20.37 -0.28 -12.37
C GLU A 270 19.97 -0.57 -13.82
N HIS A 271 20.64 -1.57 -14.43
CA HIS A 271 20.41 -1.93 -15.82
C HIS A 271 20.51 -0.77 -16.83
N ARG A 272 21.28 0.29 -16.49
CA ARG A 272 21.40 1.54 -17.25
C ARG A 272 20.05 2.24 -17.42
N ARG A 273 19.17 2.17 -16.41
CA ARG A 273 17.85 2.80 -16.42
C ARG A 273 17.74 3.76 -15.25
N VAL A 274 17.20 4.94 -15.55
CA VAL A 274 16.72 5.88 -14.54
C VAL A 274 15.25 6.15 -14.84
N GLY A 275 14.41 5.98 -13.82
CA GLY A 275 13.00 6.37 -13.85
C GLY A 275 12.03 5.37 -14.42
N SER A 276 10.84 5.86 -14.79
CA SER A 276 9.70 5.01 -15.10
C SER A 276 9.95 4.14 -16.33
N VAL A 277 10.17 2.85 -16.11
CA VAL A 277 10.28 1.84 -17.17
C VAL A 277 9.39 0.68 -16.77
N ASP A 278 8.27 0.51 -17.46
CA ASP A 278 7.28 -0.50 -17.06
C ASP A 278 7.44 -1.83 -17.84
N ASP A 279 8.37 -1.88 -18.81
CA ASP A 279 8.60 -3.08 -19.64
C ASP A 279 9.66 -4.03 -19.05
N ALA A 280 10.55 -3.53 -18.19
CA ALA A 280 11.65 -4.29 -17.61
C ALA A 280 11.39 -4.54 -16.12
N LEU A 281 10.86 -5.72 -15.80
CA LEU A 281 10.38 -6.11 -14.46
C LEU A 281 11.52 -6.56 -13.52
N TYR A 282 12.55 -5.72 -13.38
CA TYR A 282 13.66 -5.98 -12.45
C TYR A 282 13.29 -5.63 -11.01
N GLY A 283 14.11 -6.09 -10.06
CA GLY A 283 13.84 -6.00 -8.62
C GLY A 283 13.63 -4.57 -8.12
N GLU A 284 14.41 -3.61 -8.62
CA GLU A 284 14.31 -2.18 -8.29
C GLU A 284 12.96 -1.56 -8.66
N LEU A 285 12.19 -2.20 -9.54
CA LEU A 285 10.85 -1.78 -9.94
C LEU A 285 9.76 -2.55 -9.20
N VAL A 286 9.94 -3.87 -9.02
CA VAL A 286 8.84 -4.74 -8.57
C VAL A 286 8.91 -5.20 -7.13
N GLN A 287 10.10 -5.22 -6.52
CA GLN A 287 10.29 -5.54 -5.11
C GLN A 287 10.36 -4.23 -4.32
N VAL A 288 9.31 -3.97 -3.53
CA VAL A 288 9.03 -2.63 -3.02
C VAL A 288 8.78 -2.65 -1.51
N PRO A 289 8.96 -1.53 -0.80
CA PRO A 289 8.71 -1.49 0.65
C PRO A 289 7.27 -1.83 1.01
N LEU A 290 7.10 -2.63 2.07
CA LEU A 290 5.85 -2.82 2.81
C LEU A 290 6.13 -2.92 4.31
N ILE A 291 5.50 -2.03 5.08
CA ILE A 291 5.53 -2.00 6.54
C ILE A 291 4.07 -1.97 7.02
N ILE A 292 3.71 -2.89 7.90
CA ILE A 292 2.39 -2.91 8.53
C ILE A 292 2.56 -2.70 10.03
N ARG A 293 2.02 -1.59 10.53
CA ARG A 293 2.03 -1.23 11.94
C ARG A 293 0.62 -1.39 12.52
N PRO A 294 0.38 -2.41 13.36
CA PRO A 294 -0.89 -2.54 14.07
C PRO A 294 -1.04 -1.43 15.13
N PRO A 295 -2.27 -1.15 15.61
CA PRO A 295 -2.49 -0.17 16.68
C PRO A 295 -2.12 -0.68 18.07
N GLU A 296 -2.00 -2.01 18.24
CA GLU A 296 -1.51 -2.62 19.47
C GLU A 296 0.03 -2.52 19.53
N ASP A 297 0.61 -2.49 20.73
CA ASP A 297 2.06 -2.54 20.91
C ASP A 297 2.60 -3.84 20.28
N ALA A 298 3.21 -3.72 19.11
CA ALA A 298 3.84 -4.83 18.41
C ALA A 298 5.36 -4.79 18.60
N GLN A 299 5.95 -5.98 18.64
CA GLN A 299 7.40 -6.10 18.57
C GLN A 299 7.85 -5.84 17.13
N ALA A 300 9.07 -5.34 16.97
CA ALA A 300 9.71 -5.25 15.66
C ALA A 300 9.80 -6.64 15.02
N LEU A 301 9.05 -6.86 13.94
CA LEU A 301 9.05 -8.11 13.19
C LEU A 301 9.60 -7.87 11.79
N ARG A 302 10.33 -8.87 11.27
CA ARG A 302 10.75 -8.92 9.87
C ARG A 302 10.35 -10.24 9.26
N ALA A 303 9.58 -10.18 8.18
CA ALA A 303 9.03 -11.33 7.51
C ALA A 303 9.69 -11.57 6.15
N GLN A 304 10.14 -12.79 5.92
CA GLN A 304 10.69 -13.28 4.63
C GLN A 304 9.65 -13.99 3.77
N VAL A 305 8.38 -13.94 4.16
CA VAL A 305 7.30 -14.58 3.42
C VAL A 305 7.06 -13.80 2.13
N LEU A 306 6.79 -14.52 1.04
CA LEU A 306 6.39 -13.90 -0.21
C LEU A 306 5.03 -13.22 -0.02
N VAL A 307 4.97 -11.92 -0.30
CA VAL A 307 3.75 -11.11 -0.22
C VAL A 307 3.45 -10.51 -1.57
N GLN A 308 2.17 -10.45 -1.92
CA GLN A 308 1.67 -9.89 -3.17
C GLN A 308 0.49 -8.93 -2.92
N PRO A 309 0.17 -8.02 -3.85
CA PRO A 309 -0.92 -7.06 -3.71
C PRO A 309 -2.29 -7.64 -3.26
N PRO A 310 -2.73 -8.82 -3.75
CA PRO A 310 -3.96 -9.45 -3.26
C PRO A 310 -3.98 -9.74 -1.75
N ASP A 311 -2.83 -9.94 -1.12
CA ASP A 311 -2.74 -10.24 0.31
C ASP A 311 -3.21 -9.06 1.16
N LEU A 312 -3.05 -7.81 0.70
CA LEU A 312 -3.59 -6.64 1.39
C LEU A 312 -5.11 -6.60 1.36
N TRP A 313 -5.75 -7.01 0.26
CA TRP A 313 -7.20 -7.17 0.22
C TRP A 313 -7.67 -8.15 1.30
N ALA A 314 -7.03 -9.32 1.38
CA ALA A 314 -7.35 -10.35 2.36
C ALA A 314 -7.08 -9.89 3.81
N THR A 315 -6.00 -9.14 4.02
CA THR A 315 -5.59 -8.57 5.32
C THR A 315 -6.59 -7.54 5.80
N LEU A 316 -7.04 -6.64 4.92
CA LEU A 316 -8.01 -5.60 5.26
C LEU A 316 -9.39 -6.20 5.57
N LEU A 317 -9.88 -7.17 4.79
CA LEU A 317 -11.14 -7.85 5.15
C LEU A 317 -11.03 -8.57 6.50
N ASP A 318 -9.93 -9.26 6.77
CA ASP A 318 -9.67 -9.97 8.03
C ASP A 318 -9.56 -9.00 9.22
N TRP A 319 -9.04 -7.78 9.00
CA TRP A 319 -8.94 -6.73 10.01
C TRP A 319 -10.30 -6.35 10.61
N TRP A 320 -11.35 -6.29 9.77
CA TRP A 320 -12.73 -6.07 10.21
C TRP A 320 -13.52 -7.37 10.44
N GLY A 321 -12.87 -8.54 10.38
CA GLY A 321 -13.51 -9.85 10.57
C GLY A 321 -14.52 -10.20 9.48
N LEU A 322 -14.37 -9.64 8.28
CA LEU A 322 -15.26 -9.86 7.14
C LEU A 322 -14.88 -11.15 6.41
N ALA A 323 -15.91 -11.87 5.96
CA ALA A 323 -15.72 -13.08 5.18
C ALA A 323 -15.11 -12.75 3.81
N ARG A 324 -14.09 -13.51 3.43
CA ARG A 324 -13.53 -13.46 2.06
C ARG A 324 -14.45 -14.24 1.13
N ARG A 325 -14.54 -13.77 -0.11
CA ARG A 325 -15.30 -14.48 -1.14
C ARG A 325 -14.64 -15.80 -1.50
N SER A 326 -15.49 -16.76 -1.84
CA SER A 326 -15.08 -18.02 -2.47
C SER A 326 -14.79 -17.74 -3.95
N GLY A 327 -13.59 -18.06 -4.43
CA GLY A 327 -13.20 -17.78 -5.81
C GLY A 327 -11.73 -18.10 -6.07
N PRO A 328 -11.23 -17.86 -7.31
CA PRO A 328 -9.83 -18.08 -7.67
C PRO A 328 -8.96 -16.95 -7.12
N THR A 329 -8.81 -16.91 -5.79
CA THR A 329 -7.88 -16.02 -5.11
C THR A 329 -6.82 -16.85 -4.38
N CYS A 330 -5.56 -16.45 -4.56
CA CYS A 330 -4.42 -16.96 -3.78
C CYS A 330 -4.12 -16.07 -2.57
N ALA A 331 -4.94 -15.04 -2.31
CA ALA A 331 -4.69 -14.05 -1.28
C ALA A 331 -4.75 -14.63 0.14
N ALA A 332 -3.72 -14.35 0.93
CA ALA A 332 -3.64 -14.68 2.35
C ALA A 332 -3.56 -13.42 3.20
N SER A 333 -4.25 -13.40 4.35
CA SER A 333 -4.11 -12.28 5.30
C SER A 333 -2.73 -12.32 5.93
N LEU A 334 -2.13 -11.15 6.04
CA LEU A 334 -0.85 -10.91 6.69
C LEU A 334 -0.98 -10.71 8.20
N LEU A 335 -2.19 -10.53 8.74
CA LEU A 335 -2.40 -10.32 10.18
C LEU A 335 -1.78 -11.40 11.07
N PRO A 336 -1.83 -12.70 10.72
CA PRO A 336 -1.14 -13.73 11.51
C PRO A 336 0.37 -13.53 11.57
N VAL A 337 1.00 -12.97 10.53
CA VAL A 337 2.43 -12.64 10.53
C VAL A 337 2.69 -11.39 11.35
N VAL A 338 1.88 -10.34 11.14
CA VAL A 338 2.00 -9.06 11.85
C VAL A 338 1.83 -9.23 13.37
N ARG A 339 1.00 -10.18 13.80
CA ARG A 339 0.73 -10.46 15.22
C ARG A 339 1.63 -11.57 15.81
N ASP A 340 2.62 -12.06 15.07
CA ASP A 340 3.50 -13.19 15.44
C ASP A 340 2.73 -14.48 15.82
N GLN A 341 1.58 -14.71 15.15
CA GLN A 341 0.69 -15.83 15.42
C GLN A 341 0.90 -17.03 14.48
N ALA A 342 1.55 -16.86 13.32
CA ALA A 342 1.98 -17.95 12.43
C ALA A 342 2.88 -17.46 11.28
N ARG A 343 3.67 -18.38 10.69
CA ARG A 343 4.15 -18.22 9.29
C ARG A 343 2.96 -18.39 8.35
N LEU A 344 2.84 -17.58 7.30
CA LEU A 344 1.81 -17.77 6.27
C LEU A 344 1.83 -19.23 5.80
N PRO A 345 0.67 -19.92 5.69
CA PRO A 345 0.63 -21.18 4.98
C PRO A 345 1.15 -20.92 3.56
N PRO A 346 2.02 -21.77 3.00
CA PRO A 346 2.44 -21.62 1.61
C PRO A 346 1.20 -21.54 0.73
N ALA A 347 1.20 -20.62 -0.25
CA ALA A 347 0.13 -20.48 -1.22
C ALA A 347 -0.31 -21.89 -1.67
N LEU A 348 -1.60 -22.19 -1.55
CA LEU A 348 -2.14 -23.51 -1.87
C LEU A 348 -1.59 -23.95 -3.22
N PRO A 349 -1.10 -25.20 -3.37
CA PRO A 349 -0.48 -25.65 -4.60
C PRO A 349 -1.46 -25.37 -5.74
N MET A 350 -1.02 -24.52 -6.68
CA MET A 350 -1.67 -24.36 -7.97
C MET A 350 -1.95 -25.77 -8.49
N GLY A 351 -3.23 -26.11 -8.64
CA GLY A 351 -3.63 -27.39 -9.21
C GLY A 351 -2.88 -27.61 -10.53
N PRO A 352 -2.64 -28.87 -10.93
CA PRO A 352 -1.88 -29.18 -12.12
C PRO A 352 -2.42 -28.33 -13.29
N PRO A 353 -1.55 -27.67 -14.08
CA PRO A 353 -2.01 -26.86 -15.19
C PRO A 353 -2.90 -27.73 -16.06
N GLY A 354 -4.14 -27.27 -16.27
CA GLY A 354 -5.02 -27.88 -17.25
C GLY A 354 -4.28 -27.96 -18.60
N PRO A 355 -4.55 -28.99 -19.43
CA PRO A 355 -3.78 -29.21 -20.65
C PRO A 355 -3.79 -27.93 -21.49
N ALA A 356 -2.61 -27.34 -21.66
CA ALA A 356 -2.41 -26.14 -22.46
C ALA A 356 -2.81 -26.45 -23.91
N ARG A 357 -3.99 -25.97 -24.31
CA ARG A 357 -4.39 -25.97 -25.72
C ARG A 357 -3.76 -24.75 -26.37
N TRP A 358 -2.62 -24.95 -27.01
CA TRP A 358 -2.01 -23.96 -27.87
C TRP A 358 -2.84 -23.85 -29.16
N PRO A 359 -3.47 -22.69 -29.48
CA PRO A 359 -4.12 -22.52 -30.76
C PRO A 359 -3.03 -22.28 -31.80
N GLY A 360 -2.73 -23.29 -32.63
CA GLY A 360 -1.85 -23.10 -33.79
C GLY A 360 -0.97 -24.28 -34.23
N ALA A 361 -1.02 -25.43 -33.58
CA ALA A 361 -0.37 -26.63 -34.11
C ALA A 361 -1.31 -27.33 -35.12
N GLU A 362 -1.48 -26.72 -36.30
CA GLU A 362 -1.95 -27.47 -37.47
C GLU A 362 -0.80 -28.37 -37.92
N GLU A 363 -0.96 -29.68 -37.67
CA GLU A 363 -0.19 -30.73 -38.32
C GLU A 363 -0.45 -30.66 -39.82
N GLN A 364 0.59 -30.32 -40.60
CA GLN A 364 0.59 -30.62 -42.03
C GLN A 364 1.14 -32.04 -42.25
N PRO A 365 0.52 -32.82 -43.16
CA PRO A 365 0.72 -34.27 -43.30
C PRO A 365 2.08 -34.68 -43.88
#